data_AF-A0A2W0CHU0-F1
#
_entry.id   AF-A0A2W0CHU0-F1
#
_cell.length_a   1.000
_cell.length_b   1.000
_cell.length_c   1.000
_cell.angle_alpha   90.00
_cell.angle_beta   90.00
_cell.angle_gamma   90.00
#
_symmetry.space_group_name_H-M   'P 1'
#
loop_
_entity.id
_entity.type
_entity.pdbx_description
1 polymer ?
#
loop_
_entity_poly.entity_id
_entity_poly.type
_entity_poly.pdbx_seq_one_letter_code
_entity_poly.pdbx_strand_id
1 'polypeptide(L)'
;MYDFIAIKQNINEYESSKILTPEIGDREELAQFRGSLLTLFGEPDYKTSDAENAFQYTIKATNNVQNSYEIVVYQGPSGLAIAGNKNEASVLNAAQFFVEYVKKARPADFDEKLVYEDTGYIIGYGCKNGVCYYKESLQNTTTLKRNRIRLADLTPGQLNEIHEIIENDFTKIKDPDDSWFWKEDLLNFSTIDFPLIRDLMRKDLSLVLGKPIGLDEVIQMGSDEGFDPQFSSETPEMALNALAEIWAWKTTAGKPSQKKRLDCSSFAWTISRAVYGFYGGNLNRNHALANALYEEYEDKITSQEDTLRFFYALLELFKFKRLNNMSLS
;
A
#
# COMPACT_ATOMS: atom_id res chain seq x y z
N MET A 1 -22.67 -31.27 -15.46
CA MET A 1 -23.45 -30.83 -14.28
C MET A 1 -22.60 -31.15 -13.06
N TYR A 2 -22.50 -30.21 -12.12
CA TYR A 2 -21.69 -30.35 -10.91
C TYR A 2 -22.59 -30.17 -9.70
N ASP A 3 -22.34 -30.97 -8.67
CA ASP A 3 -22.84 -30.74 -7.31
C ASP A 3 -21.78 -29.98 -6.52
N PHE A 4 -22.19 -28.91 -5.85
CA PHE A 4 -21.28 -28.03 -5.10
C PHE A 4 -21.59 -28.12 -3.61
N ILE A 5 -20.54 -28.31 -2.80
CA ILE A 5 -20.62 -28.24 -1.35
C ILE A 5 -19.50 -27.35 -0.81
N ALA A 6 -19.79 -26.56 0.22
CA ALA A 6 -18.75 -25.89 0.98
C ALA A 6 -18.08 -26.89 1.92
N ILE A 7 -16.75 -26.85 1.96
CA ILE A 7 -15.94 -27.66 2.88
C ILE A 7 -15.10 -26.72 3.74
N LYS A 8 -14.96 -27.04 5.04
CA LYS A 8 -14.07 -26.27 5.91
C LYS A 8 -12.63 -26.75 5.74
N GLN A 9 -11.75 -25.86 5.33
CA GLN A 9 -10.30 -26.10 5.30
C GLN A 9 -9.55 -25.10 6.19
N ASN A 10 -8.36 -25.51 6.64
CA ASN A 10 -7.43 -24.63 7.32
C ASN A 10 -6.73 -23.76 6.26
N ILE A 11 -6.79 -22.44 6.41
CA ILE A 11 -6.40 -21.44 5.39
C ILE A 11 -4.90 -21.56 4.99
N ASN A 12 -4.07 -22.17 5.84
CA ASN A 12 -2.61 -22.24 5.67
C ASN A 12 -2.12 -23.37 4.74
N GLU A 13 -2.99 -24.20 4.15
CA GLU A 13 -2.58 -25.43 3.45
C GLU A 13 -2.85 -25.44 1.93
N TYR A 14 -3.37 -24.35 1.35
CA TYR A 14 -3.84 -24.37 -0.04
C TYR A 14 -2.92 -23.60 -1.00
N GLU A 15 -2.01 -24.32 -1.68
CA GLU A 15 -1.29 -23.80 -2.85
C GLU A 15 -2.25 -23.65 -4.03
N SER A 16 -2.81 -22.47 -4.24
CA SER A 16 -3.67 -22.19 -5.38
C SER A 16 -3.34 -20.87 -6.06
N SER A 17 -3.60 -20.81 -7.36
CA SER A 17 -3.47 -19.60 -8.16
C SER A 17 -4.85 -19.11 -8.56
N LYS A 18 -5.01 -17.79 -8.71
CA LYS A 18 -6.19 -17.21 -9.36
C LYS A 18 -6.34 -17.82 -10.76
N ILE A 19 -7.49 -18.44 -11.04
CA ILE A 19 -7.80 -19.07 -12.32
C ILE A 19 -8.95 -18.38 -13.05
N LEU A 20 -9.81 -17.66 -12.33
CA LEU A 20 -10.97 -16.99 -12.92
C LEU A 20 -11.30 -15.72 -12.13
N THR A 21 -11.56 -14.63 -12.85
CA THR A 21 -12.32 -13.48 -12.33
C THR A 21 -13.75 -13.66 -12.82
N PRO A 22 -14.75 -13.85 -11.94
CA PRO A 22 -16.14 -13.95 -12.38
C PRO A 22 -16.57 -12.71 -13.16
N GLU A 23 -17.22 -12.90 -14.31
CA GLU A 23 -17.87 -11.82 -15.06
C GLU A 23 -19.16 -11.41 -14.34
N ILE A 24 -18.99 -10.70 -13.23
CA ILE A 24 -20.04 -10.01 -12.49
C ILE A 24 -19.75 -8.51 -12.56
N GLY A 25 -20.80 -7.69 -12.64
CA GLY A 25 -20.67 -6.25 -12.51
C GLY A 25 -20.12 -5.87 -11.12
N ASP A 26 -19.75 -4.60 -10.98
CA ASP A 26 -19.38 -4.03 -9.70
C ASP A 26 -20.63 -3.77 -8.83
N ARG A 27 -20.40 -3.34 -7.58
CA ARG A 27 -21.43 -2.76 -6.70
C ARG A 27 -22.57 -3.72 -6.32
N GLU A 28 -23.81 -3.45 -6.73
CA GLU A 28 -24.99 -4.25 -6.39
C GLU A 28 -24.92 -5.69 -6.90
N GLU A 29 -24.25 -5.93 -8.04
CA GLU A 29 -24.05 -7.28 -8.58
C GLU A 29 -23.08 -8.10 -7.70
N LEU A 30 -22.07 -7.45 -7.13
CA LEU A 30 -21.19 -8.07 -6.13
C LEU A 30 -21.98 -8.42 -4.86
N ALA A 31 -22.83 -7.51 -4.39
CA ALA A 31 -23.71 -7.77 -3.24
C ALA A 31 -24.66 -8.96 -3.52
N GLN A 32 -25.22 -9.01 -4.72
CA GLN A 32 -26.06 -10.13 -5.15
C GLN A 32 -25.28 -11.45 -5.15
N PHE A 33 -24.07 -11.47 -5.71
CA PHE A 33 -23.25 -12.68 -5.73
C PHE A 33 -22.91 -13.15 -4.31
N ARG A 34 -22.52 -12.24 -3.41
CA ARG A 34 -22.26 -12.51 -1.99
C ARG A 34 -23.50 -13.08 -1.29
N GLY A 35 -24.68 -12.47 -1.49
CA GLY A 35 -25.94 -12.95 -0.95
C GLY A 35 -26.31 -14.34 -1.47
N SER A 36 -26.04 -14.63 -2.75
CA SER A 36 -26.28 -15.95 -3.34
C SER A 36 -25.35 -17.02 -2.78
N LEU A 37 -24.08 -16.70 -2.50
CA LEU A 37 -23.17 -17.60 -1.79
C LEU A 37 -23.71 -17.92 -0.39
N LEU A 38 -24.20 -16.92 0.35
CA LEU A 38 -24.80 -17.12 1.67
C LEU A 38 -26.04 -18.03 1.60
N THR A 39 -26.91 -17.86 0.60
CA THR A 39 -28.08 -18.75 0.40
C THR A 39 -27.66 -20.20 0.15
N LEU A 40 -26.64 -20.40 -0.69
CA LEU A 40 -26.24 -21.73 -1.14
C LEU A 40 -25.36 -22.47 -0.13
N PHE A 41 -24.48 -21.74 0.55
CA PHE A 41 -23.37 -22.32 1.31
C PHE A 41 -23.30 -21.86 2.77
N GLY A 42 -24.12 -20.89 3.18
CA GLY A 42 -24.04 -20.31 4.52
C GLY A 42 -22.80 -19.44 4.70
N GLU A 43 -22.29 -19.36 5.93
CA GLU A 43 -21.13 -18.53 6.26
C GLU A 43 -19.82 -19.05 5.62
N PRO A 44 -18.90 -18.14 5.23
CA PRO A 44 -17.60 -18.48 4.67
C PRO A 44 -16.67 -19.17 5.70
N ASP A 45 -15.55 -19.70 5.23
CA ASP A 45 -14.48 -20.23 6.08
C ASP A 45 -13.95 -19.16 7.04
N TYR A 46 -13.78 -17.95 6.49
CA TYR A 46 -13.55 -16.74 7.26
C TYR A 46 -14.22 -15.54 6.60
N LYS A 47 -14.48 -14.52 7.42
CA LYS A 47 -14.87 -13.18 6.98
C LYS A 47 -14.15 -12.13 7.82
N THR A 48 -13.82 -11.01 7.22
CA THR A 48 -13.22 -9.86 7.88
C THR A 48 -13.94 -8.58 7.47
N SER A 49 -13.62 -7.46 8.13
CA SER A 49 -14.06 -6.13 7.69
C SER A 49 -13.07 -5.47 6.72
N ASP A 50 -11.99 -6.13 6.35
CA ASP A 50 -11.00 -5.62 5.40
C ASP A 50 -11.51 -5.87 3.97
N ALA A 51 -11.65 -4.81 3.18
CA ALA A 51 -12.11 -4.92 1.79
C ALA A 51 -11.15 -5.71 0.90
N GLU A 52 -9.86 -5.73 1.26
CA GLU A 52 -8.81 -6.47 0.57
C GLU A 52 -8.70 -7.93 1.05
N ASN A 53 -9.48 -8.34 2.06
CA ASN A 53 -9.51 -9.69 2.58
C ASN A 53 -10.89 -10.06 3.16
N ALA A 54 -11.95 -9.78 2.40
CA ALA A 54 -13.30 -9.72 2.94
C ALA A 54 -13.85 -11.10 3.37
N PHE A 55 -13.68 -12.13 2.54
CA PHE A 55 -14.13 -13.49 2.85
C PHE A 55 -13.48 -14.54 1.94
N GLN A 56 -13.61 -15.81 2.34
CA GLN A 56 -13.25 -16.97 1.54
C GLN A 56 -14.18 -18.17 1.75
N TYR A 57 -14.48 -18.89 0.67
CA TYR A 57 -15.07 -20.23 0.69
C TYR A 57 -14.16 -21.22 -0.02
N THR A 58 -13.98 -22.41 0.55
CA THR A 58 -13.51 -23.59 -0.17
C THR A 58 -14.72 -24.41 -0.62
N ILE A 59 -14.83 -24.58 -1.94
CA ILE A 59 -15.93 -25.31 -2.58
C ILE A 59 -15.39 -26.57 -3.22
N LYS A 60 -16.03 -27.69 -2.90
CA LYS A 60 -15.84 -28.96 -3.61
C LYS A 60 -16.93 -29.12 -4.67
N ALA A 61 -16.49 -29.23 -5.93
CA ALA A 61 -17.34 -29.51 -7.09
C ALA A 61 -17.21 -30.99 -7.47
N THR A 62 -18.32 -31.72 -7.49
CA THR A 62 -18.35 -33.15 -7.88
C THR A 62 -19.14 -33.30 -9.18
N ASN A 63 -18.54 -33.90 -10.21
CA ASN A 63 -19.26 -34.15 -11.46
C ASN A 63 -20.09 -35.45 -11.39
N ASN A 64 -20.89 -35.70 -12.43
CA ASN A 64 -21.73 -36.89 -12.58
C ASN A 64 -20.97 -38.23 -12.63
N VAL A 65 -19.65 -38.20 -12.84
CA VAL A 65 -18.76 -39.38 -12.84
C VAL A 65 -17.96 -39.48 -11.54
N GLN A 66 -18.36 -38.73 -10.50
CA GLN A 66 -17.76 -38.69 -9.16
C GLN A 66 -16.33 -38.12 -9.07
N ASN A 67 -15.82 -37.47 -10.13
CA ASN A 67 -14.57 -36.71 -10.01
C ASN A 67 -14.83 -35.44 -9.19
N SER A 68 -13.92 -35.16 -8.26
CA SER A 68 -13.99 -34.03 -7.35
C SER A 68 -12.92 -33.01 -7.68
N TYR A 69 -13.30 -31.74 -7.70
CA TYR A 69 -12.42 -30.60 -7.94
C TYR A 69 -12.61 -29.60 -6.80
N GLU A 70 -11.52 -29.02 -6.31
CA GLU A 70 -11.57 -27.97 -5.29
C GLU A 70 -11.31 -26.62 -5.94
N ILE A 71 -12.14 -25.64 -5.60
CA ILE A 71 -11.98 -24.24 -5.96
C ILE A 71 -12.13 -23.38 -4.72
N VAL A 72 -11.42 -22.26 -4.67
CA VAL A 72 -11.50 -21.29 -3.59
C VAL A 72 -12.09 -20.00 -4.13
N VAL A 73 -13.20 -19.56 -3.55
CA VAL A 73 -13.89 -18.32 -3.90
C VAL A 73 -13.57 -17.30 -2.84
N TYR A 74 -12.98 -16.17 -3.21
CA TYR A 74 -12.54 -15.17 -2.26
C TYR A 74 -12.72 -13.76 -2.80
N GLN A 75 -12.81 -12.79 -1.91
CA GLN A 75 -12.74 -11.37 -2.25
C GLN A 75 -11.46 -10.79 -1.63
N GLY A 76 -10.51 -10.44 -2.51
CA GLY A 76 -9.18 -9.93 -2.15
C GLY A 76 -8.90 -8.53 -2.71
N PRO A 77 -7.64 -8.08 -2.77
CA PRO A 77 -7.27 -6.72 -3.24
C PRO A 77 -7.72 -6.43 -4.67
N SER A 78 -7.74 -7.45 -5.53
CA SER A 78 -8.21 -7.35 -6.92
C SER A 78 -9.71 -7.58 -7.10
N GLY A 79 -10.49 -7.58 -6.02
CA GLY A 79 -11.90 -7.91 -6.00
C GLY A 79 -12.18 -9.42 -5.89
N LEU A 80 -13.39 -9.81 -6.31
CA LEU A 80 -13.84 -11.21 -6.28
C LEU A 80 -13.05 -12.06 -7.29
N ALA A 81 -12.58 -13.21 -6.84
CA ALA A 81 -11.83 -14.16 -7.66
C ALA A 81 -12.11 -15.60 -7.26
N ILE A 82 -11.80 -16.52 -8.18
CA ILE A 82 -11.78 -17.96 -7.94
C ILE A 82 -10.37 -18.47 -8.21
N ALA A 83 -9.81 -19.18 -7.23
CA ALA A 83 -8.54 -19.86 -7.29
C ALA A 83 -8.71 -21.39 -7.38
N GLY A 84 -7.68 -22.06 -7.90
CA GLY A 84 -7.62 -23.52 -8.00
C GLY A 84 -6.35 -23.97 -8.72
N ASN A 85 -6.28 -25.26 -9.05
CA ASN A 85 -5.17 -25.82 -9.81
C ASN A 85 -5.24 -25.40 -11.29
N LYS A 86 -4.46 -24.38 -11.66
CA LYS A 86 -4.40 -23.84 -13.04
C LYS A 86 -3.95 -24.84 -14.11
N ASN A 87 -3.28 -25.92 -13.71
CA ASN A 87 -2.78 -26.94 -14.64
C ASN A 87 -3.87 -27.94 -15.03
N GLU A 88 -5.06 -27.86 -14.42
CA GLU A 88 -6.15 -28.79 -14.65
C GLU A 88 -7.35 -28.07 -15.29
N ALA A 89 -7.55 -28.26 -16.60
CA ALA A 89 -8.63 -27.63 -17.36
C ALA A 89 -10.03 -27.94 -16.79
N SER A 90 -10.21 -29.11 -16.15
CA SER A 90 -11.46 -29.48 -15.48
C SER A 90 -11.81 -28.56 -14.32
N VAL A 91 -10.82 -28.01 -13.61
CA VAL A 91 -11.01 -27.08 -12.50
C VAL A 91 -11.54 -25.74 -13.01
N LEU A 92 -11.01 -25.23 -14.12
CA LEU A 92 -11.52 -24.01 -14.75
C LEU A 92 -12.98 -24.19 -15.22
N ASN A 93 -13.29 -25.34 -15.82
CA ASN A 93 -14.67 -25.66 -16.21
C ASN A 93 -15.59 -25.70 -14.99
N ALA A 94 -15.18 -26.34 -13.90
CA ALA A 94 -15.95 -26.38 -12.66
C ALA A 94 -16.19 -24.96 -12.09
N ALA A 95 -15.17 -24.09 -12.11
CA ALA A 95 -15.28 -22.70 -11.67
C ALA A 95 -16.26 -21.88 -12.53
N GLN A 96 -16.24 -22.03 -13.86
CA GLN A 96 -17.20 -21.36 -14.75
C GLN A 96 -18.65 -21.82 -14.49
N PHE A 97 -18.86 -23.14 -14.34
CA PHE A 97 -20.17 -23.67 -13.98
C PHE A 97 -20.62 -23.21 -12.60
N PHE A 98 -19.69 -23.07 -11.64
CA PHE A 98 -19.99 -22.56 -10.31
C PHE A 98 -20.50 -21.12 -10.35
N VAL A 99 -19.85 -20.23 -11.11
CA VAL A 99 -20.29 -18.83 -11.26
C VAL A 99 -21.73 -18.76 -11.78
N GLU A 100 -22.04 -19.51 -12.84
CA GLU A 100 -23.39 -19.56 -13.41
C GLU A 100 -24.42 -20.18 -12.46
N TYR A 101 -24.00 -21.13 -11.63
CA TYR A 101 -24.84 -21.73 -10.59
C TYR A 101 -25.18 -20.71 -9.50
N VAL A 102 -24.19 -19.96 -9.00
CA VAL A 102 -24.39 -18.94 -7.96
C VAL A 102 -25.24 -17.77 -8.47
N LYS A 103 -25.01 -17.30 -9.71
CA LYS A 103 -25.79 -16.19 -10.32
C LYS A 103 -27.29 -16.49 -10.42
N LYS A 104 -27.69 -17.77 -10.47
CA LYS A 104 -29.10 -18.21 -10.54
C LYS A 104 -29.78 -18.31 -9.18
N ALA A 105 -29.02 -18.35 -8.09
CA ALA A 105 -29.59 -18.42 -6.75
C ALA A 105 -30.19 -17.06 -6.34
N ARG A 106 -31.28 -17.12 -5.55
CA ARG A 106 -31.82 -15.93 -4.91
C ARG A 106 -30.88 -15.51 -3.77
N PRO A 107 -30.48 -14.23 -3.66
CA PRO A 107 -29.58 -13.80 -2.59
C PRO A 107 -30.27 -13.82 -1.23
N ALA A 108 -29.52 -14.18 -0.19
CA ALA A 108 -29.92 -14.07 1.20
C ALA A 108 -29.90 -12.60 1.66
N ASP A 109 -30.66 -12.31 2.71
CA ASP A 109 -30.60 -10.99 3.33
C ASP A 109 -29.32 -10.88 4.17
N PHE A 110 -28.55 -9.82 3.95
CA PHE A 110 -27.34 -9.50 4.71
C PHE A 110 -27.03 -7.99 4.65
N ASP A 111 -26.22 -7.53 5.62
CA ASP A 111 -25.73 -6.15 5.73
C ASP A 111 -24.31 -6.22 6.28
N GLU A 112 -23.33 -5.95 5.41
CA GLU A 112 -21.92 -6.02 5.73
C GLU A 112 -21.23 -4.67 5.45
N LYS A 113 -20.18 -4.40 6.22
CA LYS A 113 -19.33 -3.23 6.07
C LYS A 113 -17.90 -3.66 5.88
N LEU A 114 -17.33 -3.30 4.75
CA LEU A 114 -15.90 -3.47 4.45
C LEU A 114 -15.22 -2.12 4.53
N VAL A 115 -13.94 -2.13 4.90
CA VAL A 115 -13.08 -0.98 5.04
C VAL A 115 -11.87 -1.22 4.15
N TYR A 116 -11.67 -0.33 3.21
CA TYR A 116 -10.39 -0.16 2.52
C TYR A 116 -9.46 0.53 3.51
N GLU A 117 -8.56 -0.22 4.16
CA GLU A 117 -7.65 0.34 5.17
C GLU A 117 -6.74 1.43 4.58
N ASP A 118 -6.45 1.30 3.29
CA ASP A 118 -5.59 2.17 2.49
C ASP A 118 -6.17 3.56 2.24
N THR A 119 -7.43 3.61 1.82
CA THR A 119 -8.11 4.85 1.43
C THR A 119 -9.08 5.34 2.51
N GLY A 120 -9.33 4.52 3.54
CA GLY A 120 -10.33 4.79 4.56
C GLY A 120 -11.76 4.76 4.02
N TYR A 121 -11.98 4.27 2.80
CA TYR A 121 -13.34 4.09 2.28
C TYR A 121 -14.04 2.94 2.97
N ILE A 122 -15.31 3.16 3.27
CA ILE A 122 -16.23 2.15 3.78
C ILE A 122 -17.16 1.78 2.64
N ILE A 123 -17.20 0.49 2.35
CA ILE A 123 -18.23 -0.13 1.53
C ILE A 123 -19.30 -0.67 2.50
N GLY A 124 -20.50 -0.12 2.44
CA GLY A 124 -21.69 -0.75 3.01
C GLY A 124 -22.46 -1.45 1.89
N TYR A 125 -22.60 -2.76 1.95
CA TYR A 125 -23.27 -3.54 0.91
C TYR A 125 -24.06 -4.69 1.51
N GLY A 126 -25.10 -5.12 0.79
CA GLY A 126 -26.03 -6.11 1.31
C GLY A 126 -27.20 -6.36 0.38
N CYS A 127 -28.08 -7.26 0.80
CA CYS A 127 -29.36 -7.49 0.17
C CYS A 127 -30.46 -7.52 1.22
N LYS A 128 -31.65 -7.01 0.85
CA LYS A 128 -32.83 -7.04 1.70
C LYS A 128 -34.06 -7.35 0.86
N ASN A 129 -34.78 -8.41 1.21
CA ASN A 129 -35.92 -8.93 0.47
C ASN A 129 -35.62 -9.17 -1.02
N GLY A 130 -34.38 -9.59 -1.34
CA GLY A 130 -33.93 -9.82 -2.72
C GLY A 130 -33.55 -8.56 -3.51
N VAL A 131 -33.56 -7.37 -2.89
CA VAL A 131 -33.04 -6.14 -3.48
C VAL A 131 -31.67 -5.85 -2.88
N CYS A 132 -30.65 -5.80 -3.72
CA CYS A 132 -29.27 -5.57 -3.29
C CYS A 132 -28.90 -4.10 -3.38
N TYR A 133 -28.00 -3.67 -2.50
CA TYR A 133 -27.50 -2.31 -2.43
C TYR A 133 -25.99 -2.30 -2.22
N TYR A 134 -25.36 -1.25 -2.72
CA TYR A 134 -23.96 -0.97 -2.50
C TYR A 134 -23.80 0.53 -2.27
N LYS A 135 -23.08 0.89 -1.22
CA LYS A 135 -22.77 2.27 -0.90
C LYS A 135 -21.33 2.38 -0.49
N GLU A 136 -20.61 3.22 -1.22
CA GLU A 136 -19.26 3.59 -0.90
C GLU A 136 -19.25 5.00 -0.31
N SER A 137 -18.50 5.18 0.76
CA SER A 137 -18.32 6.48 1.41
C SER A 137 -17.01 6.50 2.17
N LEU A 138 -16.34 7.65 2.25
CA LEU A 138 -15.25 7.80 3.21
C LEU A 138 -15.75 7.47 4.63
N GLN A 139 -14.94 6.75 5.39
CA GLN A 139 -15.10 6.67 6.83
C GLN A 139 -15.15 8.11 7.36
N ASN A 140 -16.27 8.50 7.96
CA ASN A 140 -16.32 9.71 8.78
C ASN A 140 -15.50 9.44 10.04
N THR A 141 -14.18 9.35 9.89
CA THR A 141 -13.24 9.53 10.99
C THR A 141 -13.51 10.93 11.49
N THR A 142 -14.21 11.01 12.61
CA THR A 142 -14.26 12.22 13.39
C THR A 142 -12.81 12.61 13.64
N THR A 143 -12.41 13.77 13.13
CA THR A 143 -11.09 14.44 13.24
C THR A 143 -10.05 14.19 12.14
N LEU A 144 -10.41 14.37 10.87
CA LEU A 144 -9.84 15.52 10.14
C LEU A 144 -11.04 16.34 9.68
N LYS A 145 -11.33 17.41 10.43
CA LYS A 145 -12.25 18.43 9.96
C LYS A 145 -11.82 18.77 8.53
N ARG A 146 -12.79 18.81 7.60
CA ARG A 146 -12.74 19.60 6.36
C ARG A 146 -12.56 21.10 6.66
N ASN A 147 -11.61 21.45 7.51
CA ASN A 147 -10.84 22.64 7.28
C ASN A 147 -9.96 22.25 6.10
N ARG A 148 -9.95 23.05 5.05
CA ARG A 148 -8.89 23.02 4.05
C ARG A 148 -7.57 22.91 4.80
N ILE A 149 -6.99 21.71 4.88
CA ILE A 149 -5.63 21.60 5.38
C ILE A 149 -4.88 22.33 4.28
N ARG A 150 -4.38 23.52 4.59
CA ARG A 150 -3.20 23.98 3.87
C ARG A 150 -2.07 23.26 4.57
N LEU A 151 -1.18 22.66 3.80
CA LEU A 151 0.12 22.27 4.35
C LEU A 151 0.66 23.49 5.08
N ALA A 152 1.16 23.28 6.30
CA ALA A 152 1.61 24.38 7.13
C ALA A 152 2.66 25.22 6.39
N ASP A 153 2.66 26.53 6.63
CA ASP A 153 3.71 27.38 6.09
C ASP A 153 5.06 26.95 6.67
N LEU A 154 6.07 26.92 5.80
CA LEU A 154 7.44 26.60 6.20
C LEU A 154 7.97 27.70 7.12
N THR A 155 8.65 27.30 8.19
CA THR A 155 9.43 28.21 9.01
C THR A 155 10.64 28.74 8.21
N PRO A 156 11.22 29.90 8.60
CA PRO A 156 12.42 30.41 7.94
C PRO A 156 13.58 29.41 7.89
N GLY A 157 13.75 28.60 8.94
CA GLY A 157 14.79 27.55 8.97
C GLY A 157 14.54 26.45 7.94
N GLN A 158 13.29 26.04 7.76
CA GLN A 158 12.91 25.04 6.76
C GLN A 158 13.07 25.57 5.32
N LEU A 159 12.73 26.85 5.09
CA LEU A 159 12.99 27.50 3.80
C LEU A 159 14.49 27.63 3.50
N ASN A 160 15.34 27.79 4.52
CA ASN A 160 16.79 27.85 4.35
C ASN A 160 17.38 26.54 3.82
N GLU A 161 16.71 25.40 4.04
CA GLU A 161 17.19 24.10 3.57
C GLU A 161 17.30 24.04 2.04
N ILE A 162 16.41 24.73 1.31
CA ILE A 162 16.48 24.86 -0.15
C ILE A 162 17.79 25.55 -0.55
N HIS A 163 18.10 26.68 0.09
CA HIS A 163 19.33 27.44 -0.19
C HIS A 163 20.58 26.61 0.13
N GLU A 164 20.61 25.93 1.28
CA GLU A 164 21.74 25.08 1.66
C GLU A 164 21.99 23.94 0.66
N ILE A 165 20.94 23.34 0.11
CA ILE A 165 21.08 22.27 -0.88
C ILE A 165 21.62 22.83 -2.20
N ILE A 166 21.11 23.98 -2.65
CA ILE A 166 21.56 24.64 -3.88
C ILE A 166 23.03 25.09 -3.75
N GLU A 167 23.42 25.69 -2.63
CA GLU A 167 24.79 26.19 -2.42
C GLU A 167 25.83 25.06 -2.34
N ASN A 168 25.46 23.92 -1.76
CA ASN A 168 26.35 22.76 -1.65
C ASN A 168 26.43 21.94 -2.96
N ASP A 169 25.59 22.25 -3.95
CA ASP A 169 25.57 21.70 -5.31
C ASP A 169 25.96 20.22 -5.39
N PHE A 170 25.14 19.38 -4.77
CA PHE A 170 25.33 17.93 -4.72
C PHE A 170 25.37 17.29 -6.12
N THR A 171 24.86 17.97 -7.15
CA THR A 171 24.89 17.53 -8.56
C THR A 171 26.31 17.51 -9.15
N LYS A 172 27.24 18.31 -8.61
CA LYS A 172 28.65 18.33 -9.04
C LYS A 172 29.49 17.22 -8.42
N ILE A 173 28.95 16.53 -7.42
CA ILE A 173 29.71 15.51 -6.70
C ILE A 173 29.62 14.20 -7.47
N LYS A 174 30.69 13.92 -8.22
CA LYS A 174 30.82 12.67 -8.99
C LYS A 174 31.00 11.51 -8.02
N ASP A 175 29.95 10.74 -7.86
CA ASP A 175 30.06 9.34 -7.44
C ASP A 175 30.35 8.50 -8.70
N PRO A 176 31.56 7.92 -8.84
CA PRO A 176 31.90 7.10 -9.99
C PRO A 176 31.15 5.76 -10.00
N ASP A 177 30.69 5.27 -8.85
CA ASP A 177 30.11 3.93 -8.67
C ASP A 177 28.57 3.98 -8.65
N ASP A 178 27.97 5.05 -8.07
CA ASP A 178 26.50 5.23 -8.00
C ASP A 178 25.94 6.25 -9.01
N SER A 179 26.64 6.41 -10.14
CA SER A 179 26.38 7.52 -11.07
C SER A 179 24.97 7.58 -11.65
N TRP A 180 24.20 6.49 -11.58
CA TRP A 180 22.84 6.42 -12.12
C TRP A 180 21.78 6.96 -11.13
N PHE A 181 21.89 6.67 -9.83
CA PHE A 181 20.91 7.09 -8.82
C PHE A 181 21.02 8.59 -8.49
N TRP A 182 22.26 9.11 -8.46
CA TRP A 182 22.52 10.49 -8.04
C TRP A 182 22.53 11.53 -9.18
N LYS A 183 22.44 11.12 -10.45
CA LYS A 183 22.50 12.04 -11.60
C LYS A 183 21.18 12.22 -12.34
N GLU A 184 20.23 11.31 -12.18
CA GLU A 184 18.92 11.49 -12.80
C GLU A 184 18.03 12.27 -11.83
N ASP A 185 17.58 13.46 -12.25
CA ASP A 185 16.72 14.30 -11.43
C ASP A 185 15.25 13.90 -11.51
N LEU A 186 14.89 13.02 -12.46
CA LEU A 186 13.59 12.34 -12.57
C LEU A 186 12.35 13.26 -12.53
N LEU A 187 12.56 14.55 -12.79
CA LEU A 187 11.54 15.60 -12.71
C LEU A 187 10.38 15.41 -13.69
N ASN A 188 10.58 14.61 -14.75
CA ASN A 188 9.56 14.40 -15.79
C ASN A 188 8.40 13.49 -15.34
N PHE A 189 8.54 12.77 -14.23
CA PHE A 189 7.50 11.87 -13.73
C PHE A 189 7.30 11.91 -12.20
N SER A 190 8.16 12.60 -11.47
CA SER A 190 8.02 12.81 -10.03
C SER A 190 7.00 13.89 -9.71
N THR A 191 6.10 13.62 -8.76
CA THR A 191 5.11 14.58 -8.25
C THR A 191 5.76 15.61 -7.31
N ILE A 192 6.87 15.23 -6.68
CA ILE A 192 7.67 16.11 -5.80
C ILE A 192 9.00 16.48 -6.46
N ASP A 193 9.68 17.51 -5.96
CA ASP A 193 11.07 17.81 -6.35
C ASP A 193 12.00 16.72 -5.78
N PHE A 194 12.26 15.69 -6.59
CA PHE A 194 13.09 14.56 -6.22
C PHE A 194 14.52 14.97 -5.83
N PRO A 195 15.23 15.83 -6.59
CA PRO A 195 16.57 16.29 -6.21
C PRO A 195 16.60 16.91 -4.82
N LEU A 196 15.62 17.76 -4.50
CA LEU A 196 15.54 18.42 -3.20
C LEU A 196 15.45 17.42 -2.04
N ILE A 197 14.53 16.44 -2.13
CA ILE A 197 14.34 15.46 -1.05
C ILE A 197 15.53 14.51 -0.95
N ARG A 198 16.03 14.02 -2.08
CA ARG A 198 17.22 13.17 -2.16
C ARG A 198 18.42 13.86 -1.49
N ASP A 199 18.68 15.10 -1.86
CA ASP A 199 19.88 15.82 -1.43
C ASP A 199 19.74 16.32 0.01
N LEU A 200 18.53 16.64 0.48
CA LEU A 200 18.25 16.89 1.89
C LEU A 200 18.62 15.67 2.74
N MET A 201 18.14 14.49 2.34
CA MET A 201 18.42 13.25 3.08
C MET A 201 19.90 12.90 3.08
N ARG A 202 20.55 13.08 1.92
CA ARG A 202 21.99 12.87 1.74
C ARG A 202 22.82 13.81 2.60
N LYS A 203 22.45 15.09 2.67
CA LYS A 203 23.09 16.10 3.53
C LYS A 203 22.99 15.70 5.00
N ASP A 204 21.82 15.29 5.45
CA ASP A 204 21.58 14.98 6.87
C ASP A 204 22.30 13.71 7.35
N LEU A 205 22.42 12.70 6.49
CA LEU A 205 23.13 11.46 6.78
C LEU A 205 24.65 11.58 6.63
N SER A 206 25.13 12.64 5.98
CA SER A 206 26.56 12.85 5.83
C SER A 206 27.25 13.01 7.19
N LEU A 207 28.26 12.17 7.43
CA LEU A 207 29.11 12.22 8.61
C LEU A 207 30.19 13.31 8.53
N VAL A 208 30.46 13.86 7.35
CA VAL A 208 31.51 14.84 7.09
C VAL A 208 30.96 15.99 6.27
N LEU A 209 30.98 17.19 6.84
CA LEU A 209 30.50 18.40 6.17
C LEU A 209 31.12 18.53 4.75
N GLY A 210 30.27 18.59 3.73
CA GLY A 210 30.69 18.73 2.33
C GLY A 210 31.13 17.45 1.62
N LYS A 211 31.17 16.28 2.29
CA LYS A 211 31.32 14.98 1.63
C LYS A 211 29.97 14.27 1.65
N PRO A 212 29.37 13.97 0.50
CA PRO A 212 28.07 13.34 0.50
C PRO A 212 28.18 11.84 0.72
N ILE A 213 27.15 11.25 1.30
CA ILE A 213 27.04 9.82 1.52
C ILE A 213 26.71 9.09 0.20
N GLY A 214 27.37 7.95 -0.05
CA GLY A 214 27.06 7.02 -1.15
C GLY A 214 26.00 5.98 -0.78
N LEU A 215 25.48 5.23 -1.75
CA LEU A 215 24.45 4.21 -1.50
C LEU A 215 25.01 3.04 -0.67
N ASP A 216 26.26 2.62 -0.93
CA ASP A 216 26.93 1.59 -0.13
C ASP A 216 27.04 1.99 1.36
N GLU A 217 27.30 3.27 1.64
CA GLU A 217 27.33 3.78 3.01
C GLU A 217 25.93 3.75 3.65
N VAL A 218 24.87 4.09 2.89
CA VAL A 218 23.47 3.97 3.35
C VAL A 218 23.12 2.52 3.65
N ILE A 219 23.49 1.57 2.77
CA ILE A 219 23.24 0.14 2.94
C ILE A 219 23.96 -0.37 4.19
N GLN A 220 25.23 0.02 4.38
CA GLN A 220 25.99 -0.36 5.56
C GLN A 220 25.34 0.19 6.84
N MET A 221 24.90 1.46 6.84
CA MET A 221 24.16 2.04 7.97
C MET A 221 22.87 1.27 8.28
N GLY A 222 22.13 0.83 7.25
CA GLY A 222 20.95 -0.01 7.44
C GLY A 222 21.29 -1.37 8.04
N SER A 223 22.32 -2.03 7.51
CA SER A 223 22.78 -3.33 8.00
C SER A 223 23.21 -3.27 9.46
N ASP A 224 23.95 -2.22 9.85
CA ASP A 224 24.39 -1.97 11.24
C ASP A 224 23.20 -1.80 12.20
N GLU A 225 22.09 -1.25 11.70
CA GLU A 225 20.84 -1.07 12.43
C GLU A 225 19.92 -2.29 12.32
N GLY A 226 20.35 -3.36 11.65
CA GLY A 226 19.62 -4.62 11.49
C GLY A 226 18.46 -4.54 10.50
N PHE A 227 18.55 -3.71 9.47
CA PHE A 227 17.74 -3.80 8.25
C PHE A 227 18.34 -4.85 7.30
N ASP A 228 17.53 -5.47 6.45
CA ASP A 228 17.99 -6.49 5.49
C ASP A 228 18.87 -5.83 4.42
N PRO A 229 20.04 -6.37 4.05
CA PRO A 229 20.81 -5.85 2.93
C PRO A 229 20.11 -5.95 1.55
N GLN A 230 19.09 -6.82 1.39
CA GLN A 230 18.29 -6.89 0.15
C GLN A 230 17.37 -5.68 -0.05
N PHE A 231 17.27 -4.79 0.94
CA PHE A 231 16.24 -3.75 1.03
C PHE A 231 16.34 -2.63 -0.03
N SER A 232 17.34 -2.59 -0.93
CA SER A 232 17.81 -1.22 -1.26
C SER A 232 18.56 -0.82 -2.54
N SER A 233 18.92 -1.63 -3.55
CA SER A 233 19.75 -1.03 -4.63
C SER A 233 19.67 -1.60 -6.04
N GLU A 234 18.83 -2.59 -6.30
CA GLU A 234 18.71 -3.12 -7.67
C GLU A 234 18.03 -2.13 -8.64
N THR A 235 17.22 -1.20 -8.11
CA THR A 235 16.50 -0.20 -8.90
C THR A 235 16.51 1.19 -8.21
N PRO A 236 16.31 2.29 -8.97
CA PRO A 236 16.20 3.65 -8.41
C PRO A 236 15.18 3.80 -7.28
N GLU A 237 14.05 3.14 -7.43
CA GLU A 237 12.96 3.13 -6.45
C GLU A 237 13.42 2.55 -5.11
N MET A 238 14.14 1.42 -5.16
CA MET A 238 14.66 0.74 -3.98
C MET A 238 15.80 1.54 -3.33
N ALA A 239 16.65 2.18 -4.14
CA ALA A 239 17.70 3.08 -3.64
C ALA A 239 17.11 4.29 -2.90
N LEU A 240 16.05 4.92 -3.44
CA LEU A 240 15.35 5.99 -2.73
C LEU A 240 14.65 5.49 -1.47
N ASN A 241 14.00 4.32 -1.53
CA ASN A 241 13.32 3.75 -0.37
C ASN A 241 14.31 3.54 0.79
N ALA A 242 15.47 2.95 0.48
CA ALA A 242 16.55 2.75 1.44
C ALA A 242 17.07 4.06 2.04
N LEU A 243 17.37 5.04 1.17
CA LEU A 243 17.81 6.36 1.61
C LEU A 243 16.80 6.99 2.56
N ALA A 244 15.52 6.99 2.20
CA ALA A 244 14.46 7.59 2.98
C ALA A 244 14.21 6.87 4.31
N GLU A 245 14.27 5.53 4.32
CA GLU A 245 14.06 4.74 5.54
C GLU A 245 15.21 4.95 6.52
N ILE A 246 16.45 4.82 6.06
CA ILE A 246 17.63 5.01 6.90
C ILE A 246 17.74 6.45 7.37
N TRP A 247 17.43 7.42 6.49
CA TRP A 247 17.34 8.81 6.89
C TRP A 247 16.32 9.00 8.02
N ALA A 248 15.09 8.50 7.87
CA ALA A 248 14.07 8.62 8.91
C ALA A 248 14.50 7.92 10.21
N TRP A 249 15.15 6.76 10.12
CA TRP A 249 15.62 6.01 11.28
C TRP A 249 16.67 6.78 12.09
N LYS A 250 17.68 7.35 11.42
CA LYS A 250 18.85 8.01 12.03
C LYS A 250 18.58 9.45 12.45
N THR A 251 17.76 10.18 11.69
CA THR A 251 17.60 11.62 11.85
C THR A 251 16.37 12.01 12.68
N THR A 252 15.61 11.03 13.18
CA THR A 252 14.40 11.30 13.98
C THR A 252 14.47 10.72 15.39
N ALA A 253 13.98 11.50 16.35
CA ALA A 253 13.97 11.11 17.76
C ALA A 253 13.04 9.92 18.02
N GLY A 254 13.42 9.07 18.98
CA GLY A 254 12.59 7.94 19.44
C GLY A 254 13.43 6.69 19.66
N LYS A 255 13.02 5.86 20.63
CA LYS A 255 13.71 4.60 20.95
C LYS A 255 13.50 3.58 19.82
N PRO A 256 14.51 2.76 19.49
CA PRO A 256 14.35 1.62 18.59
C PRO A 256 13.18 0.74 19.02
N SER A 257 12.26 0.49 18.09
CA SER A 257 11.10 -0.40 18.30
C SER A 257 10.58 -0.88 16.94
N GLN A 258 9.87 -2.00 16.93
CA GLN A 258 9.21 -2.50 15.71
C GLN A 258 8.24 -1.45 15.13
N LYS A 259 7.53 -0.72 15.99
CA LYS A 259 6.68 0.40 15.56
C LYS A 259 7.48 1.49 14.87
N LYS A 260 8.59 1.96 15.45
CA LYS A 260 9.44 3.00 14.84
C LYS A 260 9.95 2.53 13.48
N ARG A 261 10.40 1.27 13.37
CA ARG A 261 10.83 0.68 12.10
C ARG A 261 9.73 0.74 11.06
N LEU A 262 8.53 0.23 11.38
CA LEU A 262 7.38 0.27 10.48
C LEU A 262 7.00 1.69 10.06
N ASP A 263 7.08 2.67 10.97
CA ASP A 263 6.84 4.08 10.62
C ASP A 263 7.92 4.62 9.66
N CYS A 264 9.21 4.27 9.86
CA CYS A 264 10.30 4.65 8.95
C CYS A 264 10.12 4.03 7.56
N SER A 265 9.78 2.73 7.50
CA SER A 265 9.47 2.07 6.23
C SER A 265 8.28 2.74 5.55
N SER A 266 7.18 2.99 6.28
CA SER A 266 5.97 3.62 5.74
C SER A 266 6.24 5.01 5.18
N PHE A 267 7.05 5.81 5.88
CA PHE A 267 7.51 7.10 5.41
C PHE A 267 8.30 6.98 4.11
N ALA A 268 9.26 6.05 4.05
CA ALA A 268 10.07 5.81 2.87
C ALA A 268 9.24 5.40 1.65
N TRP A 269 8.30 4.47 1.84
CA TRP A 269 7.38 4.02 0.81
C TRP A 269 6.48 5.13 0.28
N THR A 270 6.05 6.06 1.14
CA THR A 270 5.26 7.22 0.71
C THR A 270 6.11 8.18 -0.15
N ILE A 271 7.38 8.40 0.21
CA ILE A 271 8.31 9.20 -0.60
C ILE A 271 8.58 8.52 -1.95
N SER A 272 8.85 7.21 -1.95
CA SER A 272 9.04 6.44 -3.19
C SER A 272 7.81 6.50 -4.10
N ARG A 273 6.59 6.45 -3.53
CA ARG A 273 5.34 6.64 -4.27
C ARG A 273 5.27 8.01 -4.93
N ALA A 274 5.61 9.07 -4.20
CA ALA A 274 5.56 10.43 -4.70
C ALA A 274 6.57 10.72 -5.82
N VAL A 275 7.67 9.97 -5.88
CA VAL A 275 8.69 10.13 -6.92
C VAL A 275 8.49 9.20 -8.11
N TYR A 276 8.15 7.93 -7.88
CA TYR A 276 8.12 6.89 -8.91
C TYR A 276 6.72 6.34 -9.19
N GLY A 277 5.68 6.80 -8.50
CA GLY A 277 4.33 6.23 -8.58
C GLY A 277 4.23 4.82 -7.98
N PHE A 278 5.26 4.35 -7.28
CA PHE A 278 5.33 2.99 -6.76
C PHE A 278 4.50 2.81 -5.50
N TYR A 279 3.50 1.93 -5.54
CA TYR A 279 2.60 1.68 -4.42
C TYR A 279 3.00 0.43 -3.63
N GLY A 280 3.48 0.62 -2.40
CA GLY A 280 3.88 -0.46 -1.48
C GLY A 280 2.77 -1.01 -0.59
N GLY A 281 1.51 -0.68 -0.85
CA GLY A 281 0.41 -0.98 0.07
C GLY A 281 0.48 -0.16 1.36
N ASN A 282 -0.16 -0.65 2.43
CA ASN A 282 -0.18 0.02 3.73
C ASN A 282 0.37 -0.89 4.82
N LEU A 283 1.59 -0.59 5.23
CA LEU A 283 2.30 -1.34 6.27
C LEU A 283 1.70 -1.10 7.66
N ASN A 284 1.07 0.05 7.86
CA ASN A 284 0.35 0.40 9.09
C ASN A 284 -0.63 1.56 8.83
N ARG A 285 -1.41 1.92 9.86
CA ARG A 285 -2.35 3.04 9.82
C ARG A 285 -1.73 4.38 9.42
N ASN A 286 -0.49 4.66 9.83
CA ASN A 286 0.17 5.91 9.46
C ASN A 286 0.57 5.91 7.99
N HIS A 287 0.94 4.76 7.42
CA HIS A 287 1.17 4.63 5.97
C HIS A 287 -0.10 4.97 5.17
N ALA A 288 -1.26 4.42 5.57
CA ALA A 288 -2.54 4.75 4.93
C ALA A 288 -2.86 6.24 4.99
N LEU A 289 -2.67 6.87 6.16
CA LEU A 289 -2.85 8.32 6.29
C LEU A 289 -1.86 9.12 5.43
N ALA A 290 -0.62 8.66 5.31
CA ALA A 290 0.41 9.29 4.49
C ALA A 290 0.10 9.16 2.99
N ASN A 291 -0.42 8.02 2.56
CA ASN A 291 -0.91 7.77 1.21
C ASN A 291 -2.12 8.65 0.87
N ALA A 292 -3.09 8.76 1.79
CA ALA A 292 -4.24 9.65 1.62
C ALA A 292 -3.82 11.13 1.58
N LEU A 293 -2.81 11.52 2.39
CA LEU A 293 -2.21 12.85 2.32
C LEU A 293 -1.57 13.08 0.95
N TYR A 294 -0.81 12.13 0.42
CA TYR A 294 -0.22 12.25 -0.90
C TYR A 294 -1.30 12.43 -1.99
N GLU A 295 -2.33 11.60 -2.02
CA GLU A 295 -3.44 11.68 -2.98
C GLU A 295 -4.20 13.02 -2.90
N GLU A 296 -4.34 13.61 -1.71
CA GLU A 296 -5.00 14.92 -1.58
C GLU A 296 -4.16 16.06 -2.20
N TYR A 297 -2.83 15.91 -2.26
CA TYR A 297 -1.92 16.99 -2.63
C TYR A 297 -1.10 16.74 -3.89
N GLU A 298 -1.17 15.57 -4.53
CA GLU A 298 -0.34 15.26 -5.69
C GLU A 298 -0.46 16.32 -6.80
N ASP A 299 -1.69 16.72 -7.15
CA ASP A 299 -1.93 17.78 -8.15
C ASP A 299 -1.61 19.21 -7.67
N LYS A 300 -1.27 19.39 -6.39
CA LYS A 300 -1.03 20.69 -5.75
C LYS A 300 0.45 20.95 -5.49
N ILE A 301 1.32 19.94 -5.62
CA ILE A 301 2.76 20.09 -5.43
C ILE A 301 3.36 20.57 -6.75
N THR A 302 3.74 21.85 -6.79
CA THR A 302 4.20 22.49 -8.05
C THR A 302 5.56 23.16 -7.91
N SER A 303 6.16 23.10 -6.72
CA SER A 303 7.39 23.80 -6.39
C SER A 303 8.23 23.06 -5.34
N GLN A 304 9.49 23.48 -5.19
CA GLN A 304 10.38 23.05 -4.11
C GLN A 304 9.81 23.37 -2.73
N GLU A 305 9.15 24.52 -2.58
CA GLU A 305 8.48 24.87 -1.33
C GLU A 305 7.31 23.93 -1.03
N ASP A 306 6.47 23.61 -2.02
CA ASP A 306 5.36 22.67 -1.84
C ASP A 306 5.86 21.26 -1.53
N THR A 307 6.99 20.87 -2.14
CA THR A 307 7.68 19.62 -1.85
C THR A 307 8.12 19.56 -0.39
N LEU A 308 8.75 20.63 0.14
CA LEU A 308 9.09 20.67 1.57
C LEU A 308 7.86 20.72 2.46
N ARG A 309 6.81 21.47 2.09
CA ARG A 309 5.55 21.51 2.84
C ARG A 309 4.96 20.11 2.97
N PHE A 310 4.95 19.34 1.89
CA PHE A 310 4.49 17.95 1.89
C PHE A 310 5.39 17.06 2.74
N PHE A 311 6.71 17.17 2.56
CA PHE A 311 7.70 16.43 3.34
C PHE A 311 7.54 16.64 4.85
N TYR A 312 7.41 17.90 5.30
CA TYR A 312 7.23 18.21 6.72
C TYR A 312 5.86 17.77 7.25
N ALA A 313 4.82 17.79 6.43
CA ALA A 313 3.52 17.24 6.81
C ALA A 313 3.61 15.72 7.02
N LEU A 314 4.40 15.00 6.21
CA LEU A 314 4.69 13.58 6.45
C LEU A 314 5.43 13.39 7.78
N LEU A 315 6.47 14.18 8.06
CA LEU A 315 7.18 14.09 9.35
C LEU A 315 6.24 14.30 10.54
N GLU A 316 5.34 15.29 10.47
CA GLU A 316 4.35 15.56 11.51
C GLU A 316 3.40 14.36 11.70
N LEU A 317 2.92 13.78 10.59
CA LEU A 317 2.02 12.62 10.58
C LEU A 317 2.65 11.41 11.29
N PHE A 318 3.91 11.10 10.98
CA PHE A 318 4.65 10.02 11.64
C PHE A 318 5.17 10.40 13.03
N LYS A 319 4.94 11.65 13.47
CA LYS A 319 5.44 12.23 14.73
C LYS A 319 6.97 12.19 14.83
N PHE A 320 7.62 12.28 13.69
CA PHE A 320 9.06 12.37 13.58
C PHE A 320 9.52 13.76 14.00
N LYS A 321 10.41 13.80 14.99
CA LYS A 321 11.10 15.03 15.40
C LYS A 321 12.51 14.95 14.88
N ARG A 322 12.86 15.80 13.91
CA ARG A 322 14.22 15.89 13.39
C ARG A 322 15.18 16.18 14.54
N LEU A 323 16.25 15.41 14.61
CA LEU A 323 17.39 15.67 15.47
C LEU A 323 18.14 16.83 14.82
N ASN A 324 18.11 18.03 15.43
CA ASN A 324 18.87 19.14 14.89
C ASN A 324 20.36 18.78 14.90
N ASN A 325 21.03 18.80 13.75
CA ASN A 325 22.47 18.56 13.63
C ASN A 325 23.34 19.67 14.29
N MET A 326 22.76 20.60 15.05
CA MET A 326 23.48 21.62 15.84
C MET A 326 24.10 21.09 17.15
N SER A 327 24.59 19.84 17.18
CA SER A 327 25.33 19.34 18.35
C SER A 327 26.39 18.31 18.01
N LEU A 328 27.24 18.64 17.05
CA LEU A 328 28.62 18.15 17.05
C LEU A 328 29.53 19.38 17.11
N SER A 329 29.74 19.86 18.34
CA SER A 329 30.77 20.82 18.72
C SER A 329 32.14 20.17 18.74
#